data_AF-A0A5D4T591-F1
#
_entry.id   AF-A0A5D4T591-F1
#
_cell.length_a   1.000
_cell.length_b   1.000
_cell.length_c   1.000
_cell.angle_alpha   90.00
_cell.angle_beta   90.00
_cell.angle_gamma   90.00
#
_symmetry.space_group_name_H-M   'P 1'
#
loop_
_entity.id
_entity.type
_entity.pdbx_description
1 polymer ?
#
loop_
_entity_poly.entity_id
_entity_poly.type
_entity_poly.pdbx_seq_one_letter_code
_entity_poly.pdbx_strand_id
1 'polypeptide(L)'
;MKTKVCLLLFFSLVVLVLGIRWIHLSNLSESSTTALSYLQDKGLFVLYHEGDFGPYTTTKNVNEKPYNNYLSVQQHDQEFFMDKELHHEFFYVSTHPLSDVKIGRILITVMMNDEEVIGAFSVKNGNVYSLLGEEK
;
A
#
# COMPACT_ATOMS: atom_id res chain seq x y z
N MET A 1 -28.33 30.49 -16.60
CA MET A 1 -26.90 30.50 -17.04
C MET A 1 -25.93 30.17 -15.93
N LYS A 2 -25.96 30.88 -14.79
CA LYS A 2 -25.02 30.67 -13.66
C LYS A 2 -24.94 29.22 -13.14
N THR A 3 -26.07 28.52 -13.03
CA THR A 3 -26.12 27.12 -12.57
C THR A 3 -25.46 26.14 -13.56
N LYS A 4 -25.63 26.34 -14.87
CA LYS A 4 -25.02 25.49 -15.90
C LYS A 4 -23.51 25.66 -15.95
N VAL A 5 -23.03 26.90 -15.77
CA VAL A 5 -21.59 27.21 -15.69
C VAL A 5 -20.98 26.61 -14.42
N CYS A 6 -21.65 26.72 -13.27
CA CYS A 6 -21.18 26.15 -12.02
C CYS A 6 -21.09 24.60 -12.08
N LEU A 7 -22.08 23.97 -12.73
CA LEU A 7 -22.09 22.51 -12.94
C LEU A 7 -20.95 22.07 -13.88
N LEU A 8 -20.72 22.80 -14.98
CA LEU A 8 -19.58 22.55 -15.87
C LEU A 8 -18.23 22.69 -15.15
N LEU A 9 -18.06 23.71 -14.33
CA LEU A 9 -16.83 23.91 -13.55
C LEU A 9 -16.62 22.78 -12.53
N PHE A 10 -17.68 22.35 -11.86
CA PHE A 10 -17.62 21.21 -10.93
C PHE A 10 -17.22 19.92 -11.64
N PHE A 11 -17.85 19.60 -12.78
CA PHE A 11 -17.48 18.42 -13.57
C PHE A 11 -16.04 18.50 -14.07
N SER A 12 -15.61 19.67 -14.56
CA SER A 12 -14.22 19.88 -14.98
C SER A 12 -13.22 19.64 -13.84
N LEU A 13 -13.55 20.07 -12.62
CA LEU A 13 -12.71 19.86 -11.45
C LEU A 13 -12.62 18.36 -11.09
N VAL A 14 -13.75 17.65 -11.11
CA VAL A 14 -13.78 16.21 -10.84
C VAL A 14 -12.93 15.43 -11.85
N VAL A 15 -13.06 15.74 -13.14
CA VAL A 15 -12.26 15.11 -14.20
C VAL A 15 -10.76 15.39 -14.00
N LEU A 16 -10.39 16.62 -13.62
CA LEU A 16 -8.99 16.98 -13.38
C LEU A 16 -8.40 16.21 -12.19
N VAL A 17 -9.13 16.11 -11.07
CA VAL A 17 -8.70 15.37 -9.88
C VAL A 17 -8.55 13.88 -10.17
N LEU A 18 -9.49 13.28 -10.90
CA LEU A 18 -9.41 11.86 -11.29
C LEU A 18 -8.30 11.60 -12.31
N GLY A 19 -8.09 12.51 -13.26
CA GLY A 19 -7.06 12.40 -14.29
C GLY A 19 -5.64 12.43 -13.72
N ILE A 20 -5.37 13.31 -12.75
CA ILE A 20 -4.05 13.38 -12.09
C ILE A 20 -3.73 12.06 -11.39
N ARG A 21 -4.71 11.46 -10.71
CA ARG A 21 -4.52 10.16 -10.04
C ARG A 21 -4.25 9.05 -11.05
N TRP A 22 -4.96 9.03 -12.17
CA TRP A 22 -4.76 8.04 -13.22
C TRP A 22 -3.33 8.06 -13.76
N ILE A 23 -2.79 9.26 -14.04
CA ILE A 23 -1.41 9.43 -14.55
C ILE A 23 -0.38 8.86 -13.56
N HIS A 24 -0.59 9.05 -12.25
CA HIS A 24 0.34 8.55 -11.25
C HIS A 24 0.34 7.02 -11.14
N LEU A 25 -0.80 6.38 -11.43
CA LEU A 25 -0.96 4.92 -11.33
C LEU A 25 -0.79 4.19 -12.68
N SER A 26 -0.68 4.92 -13.81
CA SER A 26 -0.58 4.30 -15.14
C SER A 26 0.85 3.90 -15.53
N ASN A 27 1.87 4.39 -14.83
CA ASN A 27 3.28 4.13 -15.13
C ASN A 27 3.92 3.20 -14.08
N LEU A 28 3.11 2.32 -13.48
CA LEU A 28 3.57 1.35 -12.50
C LEU A 28 4.33 0.21 -13.16
N SER A 29 5.29 -0.37 -12.44
CA SER A 29 5.89 -1.64 -12.83
C SER A 29 4.85 -2.77 -12.76
N GLU A 30 5.18 -3.94 -13.29
CA GLU A 30 4.32 -5.13 -13.19
C GLU A 30 4.09 -5.53 -11.72
N SER A 31 5.16 -5.57 -10.91
CA SER A 31 5.07 -5.85 -9.46
C SER A 31 4.20 -4.83 -8.74
N SER A 32 4.39 -3.54 -9.03
CA SER A 32 3.60 -2.47 -8.42
C SER A 32 2.13 -2.53 -8.86
N THR A 33 1.85 -2.99 -10.08
CA THR A 33 0.49 -3.20 -10.59
C THR A 33 -0.19 -4.37 -9.90
N THR A 34 0.53 -5.47 -9.66
CA THR A 34 0.03 -6.61 -8.89
C THR A 34 -0.26 -6.20 -7.44
N ALA A 35 0.66 -5.48 -6.80
CA ALA A 35 0.48 -4.96 -5.45
C ALA A 35 -0.70 -3.99 -5.35
N LEU A 36 -0.87 -3.09 -6.32
CA LEU A 36 -2.03 -2.19 -6.41
C LEU A 36 -3.34 -2.97 -6.49
N SER A 37 -3.41 -3.98 -7.35
CA SER A 37 -4.61 -4.81 -7.55
C SER A 37 -4.97 -5.55 -6.27
N TYR A 38 -3.97 -6.13 -5.58
CA TYR A 38 -4.14 -6.76 -4.28
C TYR A 38 -4.77 -5.83 -3.24
N LEU A 39 -4.31 -4.58 -3.14
CA LEU A 39 -4.88 -3.61 -2.19
C LEU A 39 -6.31 -3.23 -2.54
N GLN A 40 -6.63 -3.10 -3.83
CA GLN A 40 -8.00 -2.81 -4.29
C GLN A 40 -8.95 -3.96 -3.98
N ASP A 41 -8.52 -5.21 -4.16
CA ASP A 41 -9.29 -6.41 -3.81
C ASP A 41 -9.56 -6.52 -2.30
N LYS A 42 -8.69 -5.95 -1.48
CA LYS A 42 -8.88 -5.80 -0.01
C LYS A 42 -9.80 -4.65 0.36
N GLY A 43 -10.37 -3.94 -0.61
CA GLY A 43 -11.30 -2.83 -0.39
C GLY A 43 -10.63 -1.53 0.02
N LEU A 44 -9.31 -1.41 -0.16
CA LEU A 44 -8.56 -0.20 0.17
C LEU A 44 -8.51 0.76 -1.01
N PHE A 45 -8.71 2.04 -0.74
CA PHE A 45 -8.61 3.07 -1.76
C PHE A 45 -7.20 3.63 -1.82
N VAL A 46 -6.43 3.20 -2.82
CA VAL A 46 -5.07 3.68 -3.04
C VAL A 46 -5.09 5.13 -3.55
N LEU A 47 -4.40 6.01 -2.83
CA LEU A 47 -4.26 7.42 -3.17
C LEU A 47 -3.12 7.61 -4.17
N TYR A 48 -1.95 7.06 -3.86
CA TYR A 48 -0.77 7.06 -4.72
C TYR A 48 0.24 6.00 -4.26
N HIS A 49 1.12 5.63 -5.19
CA HIS A 49 2.29 4.79 -4.97
C HIS A 49 3.47 5.67 -4.58
N GLU A 50 4.09 5.42 -3.44
CA GLU A 50 5.24 6.21 -2.95
C GLU A 50 6.56 5.76 -3.61
N GLY A 51 6.67 4.48 -3.94
CA GLY A 51 7.83 3.87 -4.57
C GLY A 51 8.01 2.43 -4.12
N ASP A 52 9.20 1.90 -4.35
CA ASP A 52 9.57 0.52 -4.07
C ASP A 52 10.94 0.40 -3.39
N PHE A 53 11.23 -0.76 -2.80
CA PHE A 53 12.54 -1.08 -2.22
C PHE A 53 12.90 -2.55 -2.40
N GLY A 54 14.16 -2.80 -2.78
CA GLY A 54 14.68 -4.11 -3.09
C GLY A 54 14.98 -4.25 -4.59
N PRO A 55 15.08 -5.49 -5.10
CA PRO A 55 15.01 -6.74 -4.36
C PRO A 55 16.15 -6.92 -3.35
N TYR A 56 15.92 -7.71 -2.30
CA TYR A 56 16.97 -8.15 -1.36
C TYR A 56 16.63 -9.52 -0.76
N THR A 57 17.65 -10.32 -0.43
CA THR A 57 17.44 -11.64 0.18
C THR A 57 17.48 -11.58 1.70
N THR A 58 16.48 -12.14 2.36
CA THR A 58 16.45 -12.29 3.83
C THR A 58 17.37 -13.44 4.26
N THR A 59 18.68 -13.18 4.31
CA THR A 59 19.72 -14.18 4.64
C THR A 59 20.16 -14.18 6.10
N LYS A 60 19.82 -13.13 6.88
CA LYS A 60 20.25 -12.99 8.27
C LYS A 60 19.07 -12.67 9.19
N ASN A 61 19.00 -13.45 10.26
CA ASN A 61 18.22 -13.27 11.49
C ASN A 61 16.93 -12.45 11.32
N VAL A 62 15.91 -13.04 10.69
CA VAL A 62 14.54 -12.49 10.59
C VAL A 62 13.94 -12.05 11.94
N ASN A 63 14.50 -12.58 13.03
CA ASN A 63 14.19 -12.23 14.42
C ASN A 63 14.77 -10.88 14.89
N GLU A 64 15.68 -10.26 14.13
CA GLU A 64 16.27 -8.95 14.46
C GLU A 64 15.45 -7.79 13.88
N LYS A 65 15.63 -6.59 14.46
CA LYS A 65 15.05 -5.37 13.90
C LYS A 65 15.76 -4.99 12.59
N PRO A 66 15.04 -4.48 11.58
CA PRO A 66 13.62 -4.13 11.59
C PRO A 66 12.67 -5.29 11.26
N TYR A 67 13.17 -6.43 10.77
CA TYR A 67 12.40 -7.57 10.25
C TYR A 67 11.35 -8.08 11.22
N ASN A 68 11.72 -8.32 12.48
CA ASN A 68 10.80 -8.86 13.48
C ASN A 68 9.52 -8.02 13.66
N ASN A 69 9.61 -6.69 13.51
CA ASN A 69 8.45 -5.82 13.70
C ASN A 69 7.36 -6.05 12.64
N TYR A 70 7.74 -6.23 11.38
CA TYR A 70 6.76 -6.34 10.28
C TYR A 70 6.50 -7.78 9.82
N LEU A 71 7.42 -8.71 10.09
CA LEU A 71 7.21 -10.13 9.85
C LEU A 71 6.26 -10.74 10.89
N SER A 72 6.33 -10.30 12.15
CA SER A 72 5.45 -10.83 13.21
C SER A 72 3.95 -10.58 12.96
N VAL A 73 3.61 -9.55 12.18
CA VAL A 73 2.22 -9.24 11.82
C VAL A 73 1.72 -9.98 10.58
N GLN A 74 2.58 -10.74 9.88
CA GLN A 74 2.22 -11.49 8.66
C GLN A 74 1.54 -12.82 8.98
N GLN A 75 0.66 -13.32 8.10
CA GLN A 75 -0.02 -14.61 8.33
C GLN A 75 0.95 -15.80 8.40
N HIS A 76 2.06 -15.72 7.67
CA HIS A 76 3.13 -16.73 7.70
C HIS A 76 4.06 -16.54 8.90
N ASP A 77 4.75 -17.61 9.29
CA ASP A 77 5.86 -17.54 10.26
C ASP A 77 7.06 -16.78 9.67
N GLN A 78 8.05 -16.45 10.50
CA GLN A 78 9.20 -15.66 10.04
C GLN A 78 10.13 -16.50 9.15
N GLU A 79 10.18 -17.81 9.42
CA GLU A 79 10.94 -18.80 8.67
C GLU A 79 10.50 -18.88 7.20
N PHE A 80 9.21 -18.69 6.90
CA PHE A 80 8.70 -18.61 5.54
C PHE A 80 9.42 -17.56 4.69
N PHE A 81 9.88 -16.46 5.29
CA PHE A 81 10.55 -15.37 4.58
C PHE A 81 12.06 -15.56 4.42
N MET A 82 12.64 -16.60 5.01
CA MET A 82 14.05 -16.92 4.82
C MET A 82 14.37 -17.28 3.38
N ASP A 83 15.50 -16.79 2.89
CA ASP A 83 16.01 -17.04 1.54
C ASP A 83 15.10 -16.59 0.37
N LYS A 84 13.98 -15.92 0.67
CA LYS A 84 13.14 -15.25 -0.33
C LYS A 84 13.78 -13.94 -0.78
N GLU A 85 13.56 -13.60 -2.04
CA GLU A 85 13.96 -12.32 -2.62
C GLU A 85 12.81 -11.33 -2.43
N LEU A 86 12.90 -10.55 -1.35
CA LEU A 86 11.85 -9.61 -0.98
C LEU A 86 11.98 -8.33 -1.80
N HIS A 87 10.86 -7.91 -2.36
CA HIS A 87 10.65 -6.61 -2.96
C HIS A 87 9.47 -5.93 -2.27
N HIS A 88 9.63 -4.68 -1.84
CA HIS A 88 8.62 -3.96 -1.07
C HIS A 88 8.00 -2.86 -1.93
N GLU A 89 6.68 -2.78 -1.93
CA GLU A 89 5.91 -1.76 -2.65
C GLU A 89 5.17 -0.87 -1.64
N PHE A 90 5.34 0.44 -1.74
CA PHE A 90 4.84 1.41 -0.77
C PHE A 90 3.64 2.19 -1.32
N PHE A 91 2.53 2.19 -0.58
CA PHE A 91 1.30 2.88 -0.98
C PHE A 91 0.72 3.69 0.17
N TYR A 92 0.20 4.88 -0.14
CA TYR A 92 -0.71 5.56 0.78
C TYR A 92 -2.14 5.25 0.40
N VAL A 93 -2.92 4.82 1.38
CA VAL A 93 -4.34 4.53 1.21
C VAL A 93 -5.20 5.45 2.05
N SER A 94 -6.42 5.69 1.59
CA SER A 94 -7.53 6.13 2.42
C SER A 94 -8.40 4.93 2.80
N THR A 95 -9.48 5.17 3.56
CA THR A 95 -10.47 4.16 3.99
C THR A 95 -9.93 3.00 4.84
N HIS A 96 -8.70 3.12 5.35
CA HIS A 96 -8.12 2.12 6.23
C HIS A 96 -8.75 2.18 7.64
N PRO A 97 -8.98 1.04 8.34
CA PRO A 97 -9.57 1.04 9.69
C PRO A 97 -8.79 1.84 10.73
N LEU A 98 -7.46 1.85 10.62
CA LEU A 98 -6.59 2.69 11.46
C LEU A 98 -6.59 4.18 11.07
N SER A 99 -7.24 4.58 9.98
CA SER A 99 -7.32 5.99 9.59
C SER A 99 -8.26 6.73 10.54
N ASP A 100 -7.78 7.84 11.11
CA ASP A 100 -8.68 8.74 11.82
C ASP A 100 -9.60 9.41 10.80
N VAL A 101 -10.92 9.32 11.05
CA VAL A 101 -12.05 9.73 10.17
C VAL A 101 -11.90 11.12 9.54
N LYS A 102 -11.01 11.97 10.07
CA LYS A 102 -10.87 13.35 9.66
C LYS A 102 -10.01 13.61 8.43
N ILE A 103 -8.90 12.88 8.17
CA ILE A 103 -7.99 13.04 6.99
C ILE A 103 -6.84 11.98 7.03
N GLY A 104 -6.95 10.87 7.79
CA GLY A 104 -5.83 9.94 7.95
C GLY A 104 -5.46 9.23 6.63
N ARG A 105 -4.20 9.39 6.19
CA ARG A 105 -3.59 8.46 5.22
C ARG A 105 -2.78 7.43 5.98
N ILE A 106 -2.89 6.17 5.57
CA ILE A 106 -2.12 5.08 6.16
C ILE A 106 -1.12 4.61 5.11
N LEU A 107 0.14 4.48 5.52
CA LEU A 107 1.17 3.86 4.71
C LEU A 107 0.98 2.35 4.79
N ILE A 108 0.92 1.70 3.63
CA ILE A 108 0.91 0.26 3.49
C ILE A 108 2.16 -0.16 2.74
N THR A 109 2.79 -1.21 3.24
CA THR A 109 3.87 -1.91 2.56
C THR A 109 3.33 -3.26 2.12
N VAL A 110 3.40 -3.52 0.82
CA VAL A 110 3.13 -4.84 0.23
C VAL A 110 4.47 -5.53 0.02
N MET A 111 4.59 -6.75 0.52
CA MET A 111 5.77 -7.59 0.37
C MET A 111 5.55 -8.52 -0.81
N MET A 112 6.44 -8.40 -1.78
CA MET A 112 6.47 -9.17 -3.02
C MET A 112 7.66 -10.13 -2.96
N ASN A 113 7.52 -11.28 -3.61
CA ASN A 113 8.62 -12.15 -4.00
C ASN A 113 8.38 -12.50 -5.47
N ASP A 114 9.28 -12.07 -6.34
CA ASP A 114 9.05 -11.96 -7.78
C ASP A 114 7.77 -11.13 -8.07
N GLU A 115 6.78 -11.73 -8.72
CA GLU A 115 5.50 -11.11 -9.09
C GLU A 115 4.35 -11.49 -8.13
N GLU A 116 4.63 -12.19 -7.04
CA GLU A 116 3.62 -12.68 -6.09
C GLU A 116 3.59 -11.87 -4.79
N VAL A 117 2.38 -11.53 -4.33
CA VAL A 117 2.17 -10.94 -3.01
C VAL A 117 2.30 -12.02 -1.94
N ILE A 118 3.28 -11.87 -1.05
CA ILE A 118 3.58 -12.83 0.02
C ILE A 118 3.30 -12.28 1.43
N GLY A 119 2.97 -11.00 1.53
CA GLY A 119 2.64 -10.35 2.80
C GLY A 119 2.26 -8.89 2.59
N ALA A 120 1.64 -8.28 3.59
CA ALA A 120 1.41 -6.85 3.62
C ALA A 120 1.17 -6.37 5.05
N PHE A 121 1.52 -5.12 5.34
CA PHE A 121 1.32 -4.51 6.65
C PHE A 121 1.03 -3.03 6.54
N SER A 122 0.42 -2.47 7.58
CA SER A 122 0.13 -1.05 7.68
C SER A 122 1.01 -0.38 8.73
N VAL A 123 1.35 0.90 8.51
CA VAL A 123 2.17 1.70 9.42
C VAL A 123 1.41 2.94 9.86
N LYS A 124 1.27 3.13 11.18
CA LYS A 124 0.69 4.34 11.80
C LYS A 124 1.56 4.81 12.95
N ASN A 125 2.00 6.07 12.90
CA ASN A 125 2.82 6.71 13.94
C ASN A 125 4.09 5.91 14.30
N GLY A 126 4.73 5.29 13.30
CA GLY A 126 5.93 4.47 13.48
C GLY A 126 5.68 3.04 13.99
N ASN A 127 4.43 2.68 14.29
CA ASN A 127 4.05 1.33 14.68
C ASN A 127 3.57 0.53 13.47
N VAL A 128 3.89 -0.76 13.46
CA VAL A 128 3.50 -1.71 12.41
C VAL A 128 2.31 -2.54 12.89
N TYR A 129 1.33 -2.71 12.02
CA TYR A 129 0.13 -3.50 12.25
C TYR A 129 -0.10 -4.45 11.08
N SER A 130 -0.97 -5.46 11.27
CA SER A 130 -1.50 -6.25 10.16
C SER A 130 -2.11 -5.34 9.08
N LEU A 131 -2.32 -5.87 7.88
CA LEU A 131 -2.79 -5.09 6.73
C LEU A 131 -4.02 -4.22 7.04
N LEU A 132 -4.96 -4.70 7.86
CA LEU A 132 -6.17 -3.95 8.21
C LEU A 132 -6.19 -3.46 9.67
N GLY A 133 -5.11 -3.67 10.42
CA GLY A 133 -5.02 -3.28 11.83
C GLY A 133 -5.70 -4.23 12.82
N GLU A 134 -5.96 -5.47 12.42
CA GLU A 134 -6.49 -6.55 13.27
C GLU A 134 -5.41 -7.03 14.25
N GLU A 135 -5.81 -7.25 15.50
CA GLU A 135 -5.02 -7.96 16.51
C GLU A 135 -5.04 -9.47 16.22
N LYS A 136 -3.89 -10.15 16.38
CA LYS A 136 -3.78 -11.61 16.25
C LYS A 136 -3.95 -12.29 17.60
#